data_AF-A0A5B6VA14-F1
#
_entry.id   AF-A0A5B6VA14-F1
#
_cell.length_a   1.000
_cell.length_b   1.000
_cell.length_c   1.000
_cell.angle_alpha   90.00
_cell.angle_beta   90.00
_cell.angle_gamma   90.00
#
_symmetry.space_group_name_H-M   'P 1'
#
loop_
_entity.id
_entity.type
_entity.pdbx_description
1 polymer ?
#
loop_
_entity_poly.entity_id
_entity_poly.type
_entity_poly.pdbx_seq_one_letter_code
_entity_poly.pdbx_strand_id
1 'polypeptide(L)'
;MAPKWFSFPGIFPALLASSLALLLLPTPIIAVHDYHDALHKSILFFEGQRSGKLPPDQRVKWRRDSALRDGSTAGVSTLLPHPTFSFFTTLGSPVKSFMPFDVYFVFQVDLTGGYYDAGDNIKFGFPMAFTTTLLAWSIIDFGRNMGPELKNAVKAVKWSTDYLLKATAKPGVVYVQVGDAYSDHSCWERPEDMDTLRTVYKIDNAHPGSDVAGETAAALAAASIVFRSRDPAYSRLLLNRAVRVFNFADKHRGAYSSSLKAAVCPFYCDVNGYQDELLWAAAWLHKASRKRTYREYIVKNEVVLRAGDTINEFGWDNKHAGINVLISKVKL
;
A
#
# COMPACT_ATOMS: atom_id res chain seq x y z
N MET A 1 36.16 86.57 22.95
CA MET A 1 35.36 85.32 22.98
C MET A 1 35.63 84.57 21.69
N ALA A 2 36.36 83.45 21.77
CA ALA A 2 36.63 82.51 20.68
C ALA A 2 36.68 81.09 21.28
N PRO A 3 36.22 80.05 20.55
CA PRO A 3 35.69 78.83 21.16
C PRO A 3 36.80 77.82 21.54
N LYS A 4 36.54 77.08 22.62
CA LYS A 4 37.37 75.95 23.07
C LYS A 4 37.25 74.80 22.07
N TRP A 5 38.38 74.34 21.54
CA TRP A 5 38.48 73.11 20.77
C TRP A 5 38.46 71.91 21.74
N PHE A 6 37.49 71.02 21.57
CA PHE A 6 37.48 69.72 22.25
C PHE A 6 38.37 68.74 21.47
N SER A 7 39.45 68.30 22.10
CA SER A 7 40.23 67.15 21.64
C SER A 7 39.53 65.88 22.11
N PHE A 8 38.96 65.09 21.20
CA PHE A 8 38.53 63.73 21.49
C PHE A 8 39.68 62.75 21.17
N PRO A 9 40.24 62.03 22.15
CA PRO A 9 41.11 60.90 21.87
C PRO A 9 40.27 59.64 21.63
N GLY A 10 40.59 58.89 20.56
CA GLY A 10 40.48 57.42 20.61
C GLY A 10 39.31 56.72 19.91
N ILE A 11 38.93 57.09 18.68
CA ILE A 11 37.95 56.29 17.90
C ILE A 11 38.62 55.36 16.85
N PHE A 12 39.90 55.56 16.52
CA PHE A 12 40.54 54.82 15.43
C PHE A 12 40.99 53.36 15.69
N PRO A 13 41.28 52.86 16.91
CA PRO A 13 41.70 51.46 17.07
C PRO A 13 40.53 50.46 17.16
N ALA A 14 39.32 50.91 17.53
CA ALA A 14 38.19 50.03 17.84
C ALA A 14 37.48 49.47 16.59
N LEU A 15 37.58 50.16 15.45
CA LEU A 15 36.90 49.76 14.20
C LEU A 15 37.65 48.69 13.40
N LEU A 16 38.98 48.56 13.58
CA LEU A 16 39.79 47.53 12.93
C LEU A 16 39.73 46.18 13.67
N ALA A 17 39.60 46.19 14.99
CA ALA A 17 39.44 44.96 15.78
C ALA A 17 38.04 44.32 15.60
N SER A 18 37.00 45.13 15.43
CA SER A 18 35.63 44.64 15.22
C SER A 18 35.39 44.06 13.83
N SER A 19 36.12 44.55 12.81
CA SER A 19 36.04 44.03 11.44
C SER A 19 36.77 42.70 11.26
N LEU A 20 37.86 42.45 12.00
CA LEU A 20 38.56 41.16 11.98
C LEU A 20 37.80 40.05 12.75
N ALA A 21 37.05 40.40 13.80
CA ALA A 21 36.22 39.46 14.56
C ALA A 21 35.01 38.93 13.78
N LEU A 22 34.49 39.70 12.81
CA LEU A 22 33.38 39.30 11.95
C LEU A 22 33.80 38.27 10.86
N LEU A 23 35.08 38.24 10.51
CA LEU A 23 35.69 37.28 9.56
C LEU A 23 36.03 35.92 10.18
N LEU A 24 35.97 35.81 11.51
CA LEU A 24 36.25 34.59 12.29
C LEU A 24 34.98 33.90 12.79
N LEU A 25 33.79 34.43 12.48
CA LEU A 25 32.53 33.74 12.75
C LEU A 25 32.44 32.53 11.81
N PRO A 26 32.33 31.28 12.34
CA PRO A 26 32.11 30.13 11.49
C PRO A 26 30.84 30.37 10.67
N THR A 27 30.97 30.32 9.34
CA THR A 27 29.82 30.38 8.44
C THR A 27 28.81 29.33 8.90
N PRO A 28 27.50 29.67 9.02
CA PRO A 28 26.52 28.68 9.41
C PRO A 28 26.61 27.52 8.42
N ILE A 29 27.00 26.34 8.92
CA ILE A 29 26.98 25.12 8.14
C ILE A 29 25.49 24.86 7.89
N ILE A 30 25.01 25.21 6.71
CA ILE A 30 23.71 24.74 6.24
C ILE A 30 23.85 23.22 6.18
N ALA A 31 23.20 22.52 7.10
CA ALA A 31 23.12 21.07 7.05
C ALA A 31 22.36 20.69 5.78
N VAL A 32 23.10 20.38 4.72
CA VAL A 32 22.52 19.85 3.49
C VAL A 32 22.14 18.40 3.78
N HIS A 33 20.85 18.09 3.68
CA HIS A 33 20.39 16.71 3.83
C HIS A 33 20.86 15.85 2.65
N ASP A 34 21.42 14.68 2.95
CA ASP A 34 21.74 13.69 1.94
C ASP A 34 20.48 12.90 1.55
N TYR A 35 19.79 13.37 0.51
CA TYR A 35 18.59 12.71 0.01
C TYR A 35 18.88 11.37 -0.70
N HIS A 36 20.14 11.10 -1.11
CA HIS A 36 20.51 9.79 -1.64
C HIS A 36 20.56 8.76 -0.50
N ASP A 37 21.16 9.10 0.63
CA ASP A 37 21.15 8.27 1.84
C ASP A 37 19.73 8.06 2.37
N ALA A 38 18.91 9.13 2.41
CA ALA A 38 17.50 9.01 2.82
C ALA A 38 16.71 8.06 1.91
N LEU A 39 16.88 8.16 0.58
CA LEU A 39 16.26 7.24 -0.38
C LEU A 39 16.75 5.80 -0.18
N HIS A 40 18.05 5.60 -0.01
CA HIS A 40 18.64 4.28 0.24
C HIS A 40 18.02 3.61 1.48
N LYS A 41 17.92 4.35 2.59
CA LYS A 41 17.30 3.88 3.83
C LYS A 41 15.81 3.62 3.67
N SER A 42 15.09 4.45 2.92
CA SER A 42 13.67 4.24 2.61
C SER A 42 13.45 2.93 1.83
N ILE A 43 14.31 2.59 0.87
CA ILE A 43 14.20 1.30 0.16
C ILE A 43 14.57 0.11 1.05
N LEU A 44 15.56 0.26 1.94
CA LEU A 44 15.87 -0.77 2.95
C LEU A 44 14.71 -1.00 3.91
N PHE A 45 13.95 0.04 4.28
CA PHE A 45 12.73 -0.13 5.06
C PHE A 45 11.74 -1.08 4.36
N PHE A 46 11.48 -0.91 3.06
CA PHE A 46 10.64 -1.86 2.32
C PHE A 46 11.20 -3.28 2.31
N GLU A 47 12.51 -3.46 2.16
CA GLU A 47 13.12 -4.79 2.31
C GLU A 47 12.90 -5.40 3.71
N GLY A 48 12.91 -4.55 4.74
CA GLY A 48 12.58 -4.87 6.12
C GLY A 48 11.13 -5.24 6.36
N GLN A 49 10.21 -4.89 5.46
CA GLN A 49 8.77 -5.21 5.55
C GLN A 49 8.35 -6.45 4.74
N ARG A 50 9.26 -7.06 3.96
CA ARG A 50 8.91 -8.21 3.08
C ARG A 50 8.35 -9.39 3.86
N SER A 51 7.15 -9.86 3.56
CA SER A 51 6.61 -11.14 4.05
C SER A 51 6.90 -12.28 3.05
N GLY A 52 6.89 -13.54 3.47
CA GLY A 52 7.13 -14.69 2.60
C GLY A 52 8.59 -15.16 2.59
N LYS A 53 8.93 -15.94 1.55
CA LYS A 53 10.30 -16.42 1.32
C LYS A 53 11.17 -15.31 0.75
N LEU A 54 12.21 -14.90 1.49
CA LEU A 54 13.11 -13.82 1.13
C LEU A 54 14.06 -14.22 0.00
N PRO A 55 14.46 -13.27 -0.87
CA PRO A 55 15.37 -13.57 -1.94
C PRO A 55 16.81 -13.71 -1.40
N PRO A 56 17.68 -14.51 -2.04
CA PRO A 56 19.05 -14.74 -1.55
C PRO A 56 19.91 -13.46 -1.51
N ASP A 57 19.55 -12.45 -2.30
CA ASP A 57 20.21 -11.14 -2.35
C ASP A 57 19.60 -10.08 -1.40
N GLN A 58 18.71 -10.47 -0.48
CA GLN A 58 18.13 -9.59 0.56
C GLN A 58 19.23 -8.83 1.32
N ARG A 59 19.15 -7.50 1.41
CA ARG A 59 20.19 -6.70 2.09
C ARG A 59 19.96 -6.62 3.60
N VAL A 60 18.70 -6.62 4.02
CA VAL A 60 18.29 -6.59 5.43
C VAL A 60 18.45 -7.98 6.07
N LYS A 61 19.60 -8.23 6.70
CA LYS A 61 20.03 -9.57 7.17
C LYS A 61 19.38 -10.04 8.48
N TRP A 62 18.76 -9.15 9.23
CA TRP A 62 18.05 -9.51 10.47
C TRP A 62 16.64 -10.04 10.22
N ARG A 63 16.12 -9.93 8.98
CA ARG A 63 14.85 -10.54 8.55
C ARG A 63 15.07 -11.98 8.07
N ARG A 64 14.08 -12.85 8.29
CA ARG A 64 14.04 -14.24 7.83
C ARG A 64 12.76 -14.54 7.06
N ASP A 65 12.74 -15.72 6.43
CA ASP A 65 11.55 -16.28 5.80
C ASP A 65 10.42 -16.38 6.83
N SER A 66 9.24 -15.88 6.47
CA SER A 66 8.05 -15.87 7.34
C SER A 66 6.79 -16.07 6.52
N ALA A 67 5.65 -16.35 7.17
CA ALA A 67 4.32 -16.40 6.51
C ALA A 67 4.23 -17.39 5.35
N LEU A 68 5.01 -18.47 5.39
CA LEU A 68 5.15 -19.42 4.28
C LEU A 68 3.91 -20.27 4.03
N ARG A 69 2.88 -20.15 4.89
CA ARG A 69 1.60 -20.86 4.80
C ARG A 69 0.42 -19.92 4.51
N ASP A 70 0.68 -18.65 4.18
CA ASP A 70 -0.35 -17.68 3.84
C ASP A 70 -1.22 -18.17 2.68
N GLY A 71 -2.54 -18.15 2.89
CA GLY A 71 -3.51 -18.67 1.92
C GLY A 71 -3.95 -20.12 2.17
N SER A 72 -3.33 -20.82 3.13
CA SER A 72 -3.71 -22.19 3.51
C SER A 72 -5.13 -22.31 4.08
N THR A 73 -5.63 -21.25 4.71
CA THR A 73 -6.96 -21.17 5.33
C THR A 73 -8.03 -20.65 4.39
N ALA A 74 -7.71 -20.33 3.13
CA ALA A 74 -8.67 -19.78 2.19
C ALA A 74 -9.79 -20.79 1.88
N GLY A 75 -11.03 -20.44 2.21
CA GLY A 75 -12.19 -21.30 2.04
C GLY A 75 -12.55 -22.15 3.25
N VAL A 76 -11.79 -22.05 4.35
CA VAL A 76 -12.24 -22.53 5.66
C VAL A 76 -13.16 -21.45 6.23
N SER A 77 -14.48 -21.66 6.16
CA SER A 77 -15.41 -20.82 6.92
C SER A 77 -15.15 -21.04 8.40
N THR A 78 -14.47 -20.11 9.05
CA THR A 78 -14.52 -20.00 10.51
C THR A 78 -15.93 -19.55 10.87
N LEU A 79 -16.88 -20.48 10.92
CA LEU A 79 -18.08 -20.30 11.72
C LEU A 79 -17.56 -20.03 13.14
N LEU A 80 -17.78 -18.80 13.61
CA LEU A 80 -17.55 -18.41 15.00
C LEU A 80 -18.16 -19.49 15.91
N PRO A 81 -17.41 -20.11 16.83
CA PRO A 81 -18.01 -21.05 17.75
C PRO A 81 -18.81 -20.26 18.79
N HIS A 82 -20.13 -20.22 18.62
CA HIS A 82 -21.02 -20.14 19.77
C HIS A 82 -21.82 -21.44 19.85
N PRO A 83 -21.50 -22.32 20.82
CA PRO A 83 -22.46 -23.30 21.29
C PRO A 83 -22.84 -22.96 22.74
N THR A 84 -23.99 -22.33 22.92
CA THR A 84 -24.79 -22.57 24.13
C THR A 84 -25.57 -23.86 23.90
N PHE A 85 -25.02 -25.00 24.34
CA PHE A 85 -25.75 -26.26 24.36
C PHE A 85 -26.26 -26.51 25.78
N SER A 86 -27.57 -26.36 25.97
CA SER A 86 -28.29 -26.81 27.15
C SER A 86 -28.56 -28.31 27.02
N PHE A 87 -28.11 -29.09 28.00
CA PHE A 87 -28.36 -30.52 28.08
C PHE A 87 -29.79 -30.79 28.55
N PHE A 88 -30.62 -31.41 27.70
CA PHE A 88 -31.76 -32.21 28.15
C PHE A 88 -31.54 -33.65 27.70
N THR A 89 -31.33 -34.55 28.66
CA THR A 89 -31.23 -35.99 28.43
C THR A 89 -32.60 -36.64 28.50
N THR A 90 -33.01 -37.29 27.42
CA THR A 90 -34.02 -38.35 27.48
C THR A 90 -33.55 -39.54 26.63
N LEU A 91 -33.50 -40.71 27.27
CA LEU A 91 -33.04 -41.98 26.70
C LEU A 91 -33.91 -42.44 25.53
N GLY A 92 -33.28 -42.99 24.48
CA GLY A 92 -33.91 -44.04 23.68
C GLY A 92 -33.52 -44.10 22.19
N SER A 93 -32.77 -45.16 21.84
CA SER A 93 -32.62 -45.80 20.50
C SER A 93 -31.36 -45.48 19.69
N PRO A 94 -30.68 -46.51 19.11
CA PRO A 94 -29.44 -46.34 18.36
C PRO A 94 -29.74 -46.03 16.89
N VAL A 95 -29.30 -44.85 16.41
CA VAL A 95 -29.33 -44.55 14.98
C VAL A 95 -27.98 -44.94 14.37
N LYS A 96 -27.99 -46.01 13.57
CA LYS A 96 -26.95 -46.29 12.57
C LYS A 96 -27.04 -45.23 11.48
N SER A 97 -26.07 -44.34 11.41
CA SER A 97 -25.54 -43.75 10.16
C SER A 97 -24.40 -42.83 10.54
N PHE A 98 -23.17 -43.34 10.43
CA PHE A 98 -21.98 -42.51 10.45
C PHE A 98 -21.95 -41.80 9.08
N MET A 99 -22.39 -40.55 9.03
CA MET A 99 -22.23 -39.71 7.84
C MET A 99 -20.73 -39.59 7.55
N PRO A 100 -20.29 -39.68 6.27
CA PRO A 100 -18.89 -39.50 5.96
C PRO A 100 -18.49 -38.08 6.34
N PHE A 101 -17.30 -37.95 6.94
CA PHE A 101 -16.61 -36.67 7.07
C PHE A 101 -16.72 -35.92 5.73
N ASP A 102 -17.44 -34.80 5.71
CA ASP A 102 -17.39 -33.88 4.59
C ASP A 102 -15.93 -33.49 4.37
N VAL A 103 -15.34 -34.02 3.30
CA VAL A 103 -14.04 -33.59 2.80
C VAL A 103 -14.27 -32.19 2.25
N TYR A 104 -14.19 -31.17 3.11
CA TYR A 104 -14.10 -29.78 2.68
C TYR A 104 -12.87 -29.68 1.78
N PHE A 105 -13.10 -29.57 0.47
CA PHE A 105 -12.05 -29.19 -0.48
C PHE A 105 -11.60 -27.76 -0.13
N VAL A 106 -10.58 -27.64 0.72
CA VAL A 106 -9.89 -26.38 0.96
C VAL A 106 -9.16 -26.04 -0.34
N PHE A 107 -9.68 -25.06 -1.09
CA PHE A 107 -8.97 -24.50 -2.23
C PHE A 107 -7.80 -23.67 -1.71
N GLN A 108 -6.69 -24.34 -1.44
CA GLN A 108 -5.46 -23.70 -1.00
C GLN A 108 -5.01 -22.71 -2.09
N VAL A 109 -4.91 -21.43 -1.73
CA VAL A 109 -4.28 -20.41 -2.59
C VAL A 109 -2.92 -20.08 -2.03
N ASP A 110 -1.95 -19.81 -2.90
CA ASP A 110 -0.67 -19.25 -2.47
C ASP A 110 -0.85 -17.73 -2.29
N LEU A 111 -0.84 -17.27 -1.04
CA LEU A 111 -0.80 -15.85 -0.70
C LEU A 111 0.51 -15.47 0.00
N THR A 112 1.58 -16.26 -0.14
CA THR A 112 2.91 -15.91 0.39
C THR A 112 3.49 -14.71 -0.38
N GLY A 113 4.33 -13.91 0.28
CA GLY A 113 4.90 -12.67 -0.28
C GLY A 113 4.20 -11.42 0.23
N GLY A 114 4.41 -10.30 -0.45
CA GLY A 114 3.82 -9.00 -0.10
C GLY A 114 4.56 -8.31 1.05
N TYR A 115 3.98 -7.24 1.56
CA TYR A 115 4.55 -6.47 2.68
C TYR A 115 3.70 -6.61 3.93
N TYR A 116 4.36 -6.73 5.08
CA TYR A 116 3.72 -6.40 6.35
C TYR A 116 3.43 -4.90 6.41
N ASP A 117 2.29 -4.55 6.99
CA ASP A 117 1.74 -3.20 6.91
C ASP A 117 2.58 -2.18 7.69
N ALA A 118 2.81 -2.46 8.98
CA ALA A 118 3.49 -1.53 9.88
C ALA A 118 4.47 -2.26 10.80
N GLY A 119 4.29 -2.17 12.12
CA GLY A 119 5.04 -2.95 13.11
C GLY A 119 4.43 -4.30 13.43
N ASP A 120 3.31 -4.63 12.78
CA ASP A 120 2.54 -5.86 12.92
C ASP A 120 2.90 -6.87 11.82
N ASN A 121 2.36 -8.09 11.89
CA ASN A 121 2.56 -9.13 10.86
C ASN A 121 1.32 -9.30 9.96
N ILE A 122 0.47 -8.28 9.89
CA ILE A 122 -0.72 -8.26 9.02
C ILE A 122 -0.36 -7.77 7.62
N LYS A 123 -1.05 -8.33 6.62
CA LYS A 123 -1.01 -7.85 5.24
C LYS A 123 -2.33 -7.18 4.89
N PHE A 124 -2.44 -5.90 5.18
CA PHE A 124 -3.58 -5.09 4.75
C PHE A 124 -3.43 -4.71 3.27
N GLY A 125 -4.34 -5.21 2.43
CA GLY A 125 -4.25 -5.08 0.97
C GLY A 125 -4.49 -3.65 0.47
N PHE A 126 -5.33 -2.88 1.16
CA PHE A 126 -5.67 -1.51 0.75
C PHE A 126 -4.48 -0.54 0.86
N PRO A 127 -3.85 -0.35 2.03
CA PRO A 127 -2.64 0.48 2.15
C PRO A 127 -1.45 -0.10 1.38
N MET A 128 -1.33 -1.42 1.24
CA MET A 128 -0.27 -2.04 0.43
C MET A 128 -0.42 -1.69 -1.06
N ALA A 129 -1.65 -1.74 -1.60
CA ALA A 129 -1.92 -1.34 -2.97
C ALA A 129 -1.59 0.15 -3.18
N PHE A 130 -2.05 1.03 -2.28
CA PHE A 130 -1.74 2.46 -2.33
C PHE A 130 -0.22 2.73 -2.33
N THR A 131 0.50 2.09 -1.41
CA THR A 131 1.96 2.18 -1.30
C THR A 131 2.63 1.73 -2.61
N THR A 132 2.11 0.68 -3.24
CA THR A 132 2.62 0.18 -4.53
C THR A 132 2.38 1.17 -5.66
N THR A 133 1.20 1.78 -5.71
CA THR A 133 0.88 2.84 -6.67
C THR A 133 1.84 4.02 -6.52
N LEU A 134 2.11 4.47 -5.29
CA LEU A 134 3.05 5.57 -5.05
C LEU A 134 4.50 5.21 -5.38
N LEU A 135 5.00 4.04 -4.98
CA LEU A 135 6.34 3.59 -5.36
C LEU A 135 6.48 3.53 -6.89
N ALA A 136 5.47 3.03 -7.58
CA ALA A 136 5.46 3.01 -9.04
C ALA A 136 5.41 4.43 -9.62
N TRP A 137 4.58 5.32 -9.09
CA TRP A 137 4.49 6.72 -9.52
C TRP A 137 5.82 7.45 -9.34
N SER A 138 6.48 7.29 -8.19
CA SER A 138 7.80 7.87 -7.93
C SER A 138 8.84 7.42 -8.94
N ILE A 139 8.85 6.13 -9.33
CA ILE A 139 9.77 5.62 -10.36
C ILE A 139 9.43 6.19 -11.75
N ILE A 140 8.15 6.35 -12.07
CA ILE A 140 7.71 6.88 -13.37
C ILE A 140 8.14 8.34 -13.53
N ASP A 141 7.91 9.18 -12.52
CA ASP A 141 8.16 10.62 -12.63
C ASP A 141 9.62 10.98 -12.28
N PHE A 142 10.24 10.27 -11.33
CA PHE A 142 11.56 10.64 -10.76
C PHE A 142 12.63 9.55 -10.87
N GLY A 143 12.36 8.45 -11.58
CA GLY A 143 13.31 7.32 -11.66
C GLY A 143 14.71 7.69 -12.16
N ARG A 144 14.84 8.74 -12.97
CA ARG A 144 16.15 9.25 -13.45
C ARG A 144 17.00 9.86 -12.33
N ASN A 145 16.38 10.34 -11.26
CA ASN A 145 17.04 10.97 -10.12
C ASN A 145 17.38 9.98 -8.99
N MET A 146 16.90 8.73 -9.07
CA MET A 146 17.10 7.72 -8.03
C MET A 146 18.51 7.09 -8.04
N GLY A 147 19.33 7.37 -9.05
CA GLY A 147 20.70 6.86 -9.16
C GLY A 147 20.77 5.32 -9.01
N PRO A 148 21.70 4.79 -8.19
CA PRO A 148 21.87 3.35 -8.02
C PRO A 148 20.67 2.65 -7.35
N GLU A 149 19.86 3.38 -6.56
CA GLU A 149 18.70 2.81 -5.87
C GLU A 149 17.51 2.54 -6.79
N LEU A 150 17.52 3.05 -8.03
CA LEU A 150 16.46 2.76 -9.01
C LEU A 150 16.21 1.24 -9.16
N LYS A 151 17.28 0.43 -9.16
CA LYS A 151 17.14 -1.03 -9.29
C LYS A 151 16.41 -1.63 -8.08
N ASN A 152 16.70 -1.16 -6.87
CA ASN A 152 16.08 -1.66 -5.66
C ASN A 152 14.64 -1.14 -5.50
N ALA A 153 14.37 0.10 -5.91
CA ALA A 153 13.00 0.64 -5.99
C ALA A 153 12.12 -0.18 -6.96
N VAL A 154 12.66 -0.56 -8.13
CA VAL A 154 11.95 -1.46 -9.07
C VAL A 154 11.70 -2.84 -8.44
N LYS A 155 12.68 -3.40 -7.70
CA LYS A 155 12.46 -4.65 -6.94
C LYS A 155 11.39 -4.48 -5.85
N ALA A 156 11.32 -3.32 -5.20
CA ALA A 156 10.32 -3.03 -4.18
C ALA A 156 8.89 -3.02 -4.76
N VAL A 157 8.70 -2.40 -5.93
CA VAL A 157 7.43 -2.47 -6.67
C VAL A 157 7.11 -3.90 -7.07
N LYS A 158 8.10 -4.63 -7.64
CA LYS A 158 7.91 -6.02 -8.09
C LYS A 158 7.44 -6.94 -6.96
N TRP A 159 8.03 -6.79 -5.78
CA TRP A 159 7.69 -7.61 -4.61
C TRP A 159 6.22 -7.50 -4.24
N SER A 160 5.69 -6.27 -4.24
CA SER A 160 4.27 -6.06 -3.99
C SER A 160 3.40 -6.56 -5.14
N THR A 161 3.76 -6.25 -6.39
CA THR A 161 2.93 -6.66 -7.53
C THR A 161 2.89 -8.16 -7.75
N ASP A 162 3.95 -8.91 -7.41
CA ASP A 162 3.94 -10.37 -7.39
C ASP A 162 2.87 -10.89 -6.41
N TYR A 163 2.74 -10.28 -5.23
CA TYR A 163 1.69 -10.60 -4.27
C TYR A 163 0.29 -10.16 -4.76
N LEU A 164 0.13 -8.95 -5.28
CA LEU A 164 -1.15 -8.48 -5.80
C LEU A 164 -1.65 -9.33 -6.98
N LEU A 165 -0.74 -9.89 -7.79
CA LEU A 165 -1.07 -10.87 -8.83
C LEU A 165 -1.54 -12.21 -8.24
N LYS A 166 -1.03 -12.65 -7.09
CA LYS A 166 -1.58 -13.83 -6.39
C LYS A 166 -2.96 -13.51 -5.80
N ALA A 167 -3.08 -12.38 -5.10
CA ALA A 167 -4.30 -11.92 -4.45
C ALA A 167 -5.49 -11.69 -5.41
N THR A 168 -5.22 -11.50 -6.70
CA THR A 168 -6.24 -11.28 -7.73
C THR A 168 -6.28 -12.42 -8.77
N ALA A 169 -5.66 -13.57 -8.48
CA ALA A 169 -5.51 -14.66 -9.45
C ALA A 169 -6.84 -15.32 -9.82
N LYS A 170 -7.77 -15.40 -8.86
CA LYS A 170 -9.09 -16.00 -9.05
C LYS A 170 -10.07 -14.97 -9.62
N PRO A 171 -10.70 -15.20 -10.79
CA PRO A 171 -11.70 -14.28 -11.34
C PRO A 171 -12.85 -14.00 -10.37
N GLY A 172 -13.26 -12.73 -10.25
CA GLY A 172 -14.35 -12.30 -9.36
C GLY A 172 -14.03 -12.36 -7.86
N VAL A 173 -12.76 -12.56 -7.50
CA VAL A 173 -12.29 -12.57 -6.12
C VAL A 173 -11.03 -11.72 -6.01
N VAL A 174 -10.97 -10.88 -4.96
CA VAL A 174 -9.74 -10.20 -4.56
C VAL A 174 -9.50 -10.52 -3.10
N TYR A 175 -8.34 -11.10 -2.78
CA TYR A 175 -7.89 -11.32 -1.40
C TYR A 175 -7.31 -10.01 -0.87
N VAL A 176 -7.91 -9.48 0.20
CA VAL A 176 -7.66 -8.11 0.67
C VAL A 176 -6.96 -8.06 2.02
N GLN A 177 -6.91 -9.17 2.76
CA GLN A 177 -6.16 -9.25 4.01
C GLN A 177 -5.71 -10.67 4.31
N VAL A 178 -4.51 -10.80 4.89
CA VAL A 178 -4.02 -12.05 5.48
C VAL A 178 -3.52 -11.75 6.89
N GLY A 179 -4.09 -12.43 7.88
CA GLY A 179 -3.87 -12.17 9.30
C GLY A 179 -5.15 -11.67 10.00
N ASP A 180 -5.43 -12.23 11.17
CA ASP A 180 -6.39 -11.65 12.12
C ASP A 180 -5.70 -10.57 12.95
N ALA A 181 -6.13 -9.32 12.78
CA ALA A 181 -5.43 -8.17 13.36
C ALA A 181 -5.45 -8.18 14.89
N TYR A 182 -6.56 -8.61 15.52
CA TYR A 182 -6.64 -8.65 16.99
C TYR A 182 -5.71 -9.71 17.58
N SER A 183 -5.67 -10.91 16.99
CA SER A 183 -4.75 -11.97 17.39
C SER A 183 -3.29 -11.55 17.21
N ASP A 184 -2.97 -10.90 16.09
CA ASP A 184 -1.62 -10.45 15.77
C ASP A 184 -1.15 -9.34 16.70
N HIS A 185 -1.98 -8.30 16.91
CA HIS A 185 -1.62 -7.14 17.75
C HIS A 185 -1.58 -7.47 19.24
N SER A 186 -2.17 -8.60 19.65
CA SER A 186 -2.05 -9.11 21.02
C SER A 186 -0.73 -9.86 21.26
N CYS A 187 0.07 -10.09 20.22
CA CYS A 187 1.34 -10.80 20.29
C CYS A 187 2.49 -9.88 19.86
N TRP A 188 3.62 -9.92 20.59
CA TRP A 188 4.84 -9.22 20.21
C TRP A 188 5.92 -10.26 19.88
N GLU A 189 6.11 -10.52 18.59
CA GLU A 189 6.99 -11.60 18.15
C GLU A 189 7.67 -11.31 16.82
N ARG A 190 8.70 -12.11 16.51
CA ARG A 190 9.35 -12.07 15.21
C ARG A 190 8.43 -12.72 14.17
N PRO A 191 8.33 -12.17 12.94
CA PRO A 191 7.46 -12.74 11.92
C PRO A 191 7.77 -14.22 11.58
N GLU A 192 9.02 -14.66 11.70
CA GLU A 192 9.42 -16.05 11.46
C GLU A 192 8.96 -17.05 12.53
N ASP A 193 8.63 -16.55 13.73
CA ASP A 193 8.18 -17.37 14.86
C ASP A 193 6.66 -17.33 15.04
N MET A 194 5.94 -16.57 14.20
CA MET A 194 4.53 -16.30 14.41
C MET A 194 3.63 -17.53 14.39
N ASP A 195 2.79 -17.64 15.41
CA ASP A 195 1.78 -18.70 15.57
C ASP A 195 0.34 -18.15 15.61
N THR A 196 0.18 -16.83 15.45
CA THR A 196 -1.11 -16.14 15.38
C THR A 196 -1.96 -16.57 14.17
N LEU A 197 -3.28 -16.34 14.27
CA LEU A 197 -4.20 -16.75 13.21
C LEU A 197 -3.98 -15.94 11.92
N ARG A 198 -3.66 -16.65 10.83
CA ARG A 198 -3.44 -16.06 9.51
C ARG A 198 -4.66 -16.18 8.60
N THR A 199 -5.81 -15.73 9.10
CA THR A 199 -7.10 -15.76 8.40
C THR A 199 -7.03 -14.97 7.10
N VAL A 200 -7.67 -15.49 6.05
CA VAL A 200 -7.69 -14.88 4.72
C VAL A 200 -9.04 -14.23 4.48
N TYR A 201 -9.04 -12.92 4.25
CA TYR A 201 -10.24 -12.15 3.91
C TYR A 201 -10.23 -11.77 2.44
N LYS A 202 -11.41 -11.74 1.84
CA LYS A 202 -11.61 -11.48 0.42
C LYS A 202 -12.86 -10.64 0.19
N ILE A 203 -12.88 -9.99 -0.96
CA ILE A 203 -14.09 -9.44 -1.56
C ILE A 203 -14.46 -10.25 -2.80
N ASP A 204 -15.74 -10.30 -3.10
CA ASP A 204 -16.31 -10.99 -4.25
C ASP A 204 -17.62 -10.31 -4.71
N ASN A 205 -18.33 -10.93 -5.65
CA ASN A 205 -19.55 -10.33 -6.22
C ASN A 205 -20.66 -10.11 -5.18
N ALA A 206 -20.69 -10.90 -4.10
CA ALA A 206 -21.68 -10.79 -3.02
C ALA A 206 -21.22 -9.82 -1.92
N HIS A 207 -19.90 -9.67 -1.76
CA HIS A 207 -19.27 -8.80 -0.78
C HIS A 207 -18.29 -7.86 -1.50
N PRO A 208 -18.79 -6.79 -2.16
CA PRO A 208 -17.96 -5.91 -2.99
C PRO A 208 -16.95 -5.09 -2.17
N GLY A 209 -15.97 -4.53 -2.88
CA GLY A 209 -14.94 -3.65 -2.33
C GLY A 209 -14.24 -2.86 -3.45
N SER A 210 -14.93 -1.87 -3.99
CA SER A 210 -14.51 -1.03 -5.12
C SER A 210 -13.30 -0.17 -4.79
N ASP A 211 -13.17 0.24 -3.54
CA ASP A 211 -12.04 0.96 -2.95
C ASP A 211 -10.74 0.16 -3.11
N VAL A 212 -10.58 -0.93 -2.36
CA VAL A 212 -9.38 -1.78 -2.37
C VAL A 212 -9.14 -2.44 -3.73
N ALA A 213 -10.20 -2.81 -4.47
CA ALA A 213 -10.04 -3.32 -5.83
C ALA A 213 -9.60 -2.22 -6.80
N GLY A 214 -10.15 -1.02 -6.69
CA GLY A 214 -9.76 0.15 -7.48
C GLY A 214 -8.29 0.49 -7.25
N GLU A 215 -7.86 0.61 -5.99
CA GLU A 215 -6.46 0.87 -5.66
C GLU A 215 -5.53 -0.26 -6.12
N THR A 216 -5.95 -1.53 -6.00
CA THR A 216 -5.18 -2.66 -6.53
C THR A 216 -5.04 -2.57 -8.06
N ALA A 217 -6.10 -2.16 -8.77
CA ALA A 217 -6.03 -1.92 -10.21
C ALA A 217 -5.10 -0.75 -10.55
N ALA A 218 -5.14 0.34 -9.79
CA ALA A 218 -4.23 1.48 -9.93
C ALA A 218 -2.77 1.05 -9.75
N ALA A 219 -2.46 0.28 -8.71
CA ALA A 219 -1.13 -0.23 -8.41
C ALA A 219 -0.57 -1.08 -9.57
N LEU A 220 -1.36 -2.05 -10.05
CA LEU A 220 -0.98 -2.91 -11.16
C LEU A 220 -0.83 -2.12 -12.46
N ALA A 221 -1.70 -1.15 -12.72
CA ALA A 221 -1.61 -0.29 -13.90
C ALA A 221 -0.37 0.61 -13.86
N ALA A 222 -0.09 1.28 -12.74
CA ALA A 222 1.10 2.10 -12.55
C ALA A 222 2.38 1.27 -12.70
N ALA A 223 2.46 0.12 -12.04
CA ALA A 223 3.59 -0.79 -12.14
C ALA A 223 3.81 -1.31 -13.57
N SER A 224 2.74 -1.53 -14.34
CA SER A 224 2.87 -1.93 -15.75
C SER A 224 3.68 -0.92 -16.58
N ILE A 225 3.64 0.37 -16.23
CA ILE A 225 4.45 1.41 -16.87
C ILE A 225 5.92 1.27 -16.46
N VAL A 226 6.21 1.05 -15.17
CA VAL A 226 7.56 0.83 -14.65
C VAL A 226 8.25 -0.32 -15.38
N PHE A 227 7.55 -1.44 -15.59
CA PHE A 227 8.10 -2.63 -16.24
C PHE A 227 8.03 -2.60 -17.77
N ARG A 228 7.41 -1.60 -18.41
CA ARG A 228 7.14 -1.61 -19.86
C ARG A 228 8.35 -1.92 -20.75
N SER A 229 9.49 -1.30 -20.46
CA SER A 229 10.75 -1.54 -21.18
C SER A 229 11.69 -2.52 -20.49
N ARG A 230 11.44 -2.82 -19.20
CA ARG A 230 12.32 -3.65 -18.36
C ARG A 230 11.95 -5.13 -18.42
N ASP A 231 10.65 -5.40 -18.46
CA ASP A 231 10.04 -6.72 -18.61
C ASP A 231 8.68 -6.57 -19.32
N PRO A 232 8.66 -6.60 -20.67
CA PRO A 232 7.42 -6.40 -21.43
C PRO A 232 6.36 -7.47 -21.17
N ALA A 233 6.76 -8.71 -20.82
CA ALA A 233 5.83 -9.79 -20.55
C ALA A 233 5.11 -9.58 -19.22
N TYR A 234 5.88 -9.24 -18.17
CA TYR A 234 5.32 -8.90 -16.86
C TYR A 234 4.48 -7.63 -16.91
N SER A 235 4.92 -6.60 -17.66
CA SER A 235 4.14 -5.38 -17.91
C SER A 235 2.75 -5.68 -18.50
N ARG A 236 2.67 -6.56 -19.51
CA ARG A 236 1.38 -6.99 -20.08
C ARG A 236 0.53 -7.77 -19.09
N LEU A 237 1.14 -8.65 -18.29
CA LEU A 237 0.45 -9.40 -17.24
C LEU A 237 -0.19 -8.46 -16.22
N LEU A 238 0.58 -7.49 -15.71
CA LEU A 238 0.11 -6.48 -14.77
C LEU A 238 -1.04 -5.65 -15.34
N LEU A 239 -0.88 -5.10 -16.56
CA LEU A 239 -1.93 -4.29 -17.18
C LEU A 239 -3.20 -5.10 -17.43
N ASN A 240 -3.08 -6.32 -17.95
CA ASN A 240 -4.23 -7.20 -18.17
C ASN A 240 -4.96 -7.54 -16.86
N ARG A 241 -4.21 -7.74 -15.76
CA ARG A 241 -4.83 -7.95 -14.45
C ARG A 241 -5.50 -6.69 -13.94
N ALA A 242 -4.85 -5.53 -14.04
CA ALA A 242 -5.41 -4.24 -13.64
C ALA A 242 -6.79 -3.99 -14.29
N VAL A 243 -6.90 -4.24 -15.60
CA VAL A 243 -8.18 -4.10 -16.33
C VAL A 243 -9.27 -5.01 -15.75
N ARG A 244 -8.94 -6.28 -15.45
CA ARG A 244 -9.92 -7.23 -14.89
C ARG A 244 -10.37 -6.83 -13.49
N VAL A 245 -9.44 -6.38 -12.64
CA VAL A 245 -9.73 -5.96 -11.28
C VAL A 245 -10.55 -4.67 -11.26
N PHE A 246 -10.23 -3.70 -12.12
CA PHE A 246 -11.02 -2.49 -12.28
C PHE A 246 -12.45 -2.79 -12.76
N ASN A 247 -12.61 -3.67 -13.74
CA ASN A 247 -13.93 -4.07 -14.21
C ASN A 247 -14.77 -4.73 -13.10
N PHE A 248 -14.13 -5.50 -12.21
CA PHE A 248 -14.79 -6.05 -11.02
C PHE A 248 -15.20 -4.92 -10.06
N ALA A 249 -14.29 -4.00 -9.74
CA ALA A 249 -14.52 -2.86 -8.85
C ALA A 249 -15.68 -1.97 -9.31
N ASP A 250 -15.73 -1.65 -10.61
CA ASP A 250 -16.76 -0.78 -11.18
C ASP A 250 -18.12 -1.47 -11.31
N LYS A 251 -18.13 -2.78 -11.63
CA LYS A 251 -19.35 -3.56 -11.79
C LYS A 251 -20.02 -3.91 -10.46
N HIS A 252 -19.24 -4.18 -9.43
CA HIS A 252 -19.71 -4.58 -8.11
C HIS A 252 -19.37 -3.49 -7.10
N ARG A 253 -20.22 -2.46 -7.03
CA ARG A 253 -19.94 -1.24 -6.26
C ARG A 253 -20.21 -1.39 -4.77
N GLY A 254 -19.25 -0.99 -3.94
CA GLY A 254 -19.39 -0.93 -2.49
C GLY A 254 -18.05 -0.80 -1.79
N ALA A 255 -18.06 -0.26 -0.56
CA ALA A 255 -16.87 -0.18 0.26
C ALA A 255 -16.51 -1.55 0.86
N TYR A 256 -15.24 -1.96 0.84
CA TYR A 256 -14.86 -3.28 1.35
C TYR A 256 -15.12 -3.43 2.86
N SER A 257 -15.01 -2.31 3.59
CA SER A 257 -15.30 -2.22 5.02
C SER A 257 -16.78 -2.49 5.34
N SER A 258 -17.69 -2.38 4.37
CA SER A 258 -19.12 -2.66 4.58
C SER A 258 -19.37 -4.13 4.92
N SER A 259 -18.64 -5.05 4.28
CA SER A 259 -18.77 -6.49 4.51
C SER A 259 -17.71 -7.04 5.45
N LEU A 260 -16.55 -6.38 5.53
CA LEU A 260 -15.40 -6.84 6.31
C LEU A 260 -15.12 -6.01 7.56
N LYS A 261 -16.07 -5.19 8.02
CA LYS A 261 -15.90 -4.26 9.15
C LYS A 261 -15.18 -4.87 10.35
N ALA A 262 -15.59 -6.07 10.78
CA ALA A 262 -15.01 -6.73 11.95
C ALA A 262 -13.52 -7.09 11.80
N ALA A 263 -13.03 -7.26 10.57
CA ALA A 263 -11.65 -7.64 10.28
C ALA A 263 -10.74 -6.46 9.94
N VAL A 264 -11.30 -5.42 9.31
CA VAL A 264 -10.53 -4.30 8.74
C VAL A 264 -10.65 -3.02 9.56
N CYS A 265 -11.70 -2.89 10.39
CA CYS A 265 -11.87 -1.76 11.29
C CYS A 265 -11.49 -2.13 12.73
N PRO A 266 -10.85 -1.21 13.49
CA PRO A 266 -10.64 0.21 13.19
C PRO A 266 -9.37 0.53 12.39
N PHE A 267 -8.69 -0.46 11.81
CA PHE A 267 -7.36 -0.30 11.21
C PHE A 267 -7.36 0.50 9.90
N TYR A 268 -8.06 0.01 8.87
CA TYR A 268 -8.12 0.61 7.53
C TYR A 268 -9.56 0.65 7.03
N CYS A 269 -10.45 1.31 7.76
CA CYS A 269 -11.82 1.51 7.30
C CYS A 269 -11.86 2.43 6.09
N ASP A 270 -12.63 2.09 5.05
CA ASP A 270 -13.08 3.10 4.10
C ASP A 270 -13.97 4.12 4.83
N VAL A 271 -13.52 5.38 4.86
CA VAL A 271 -14.26 6.50 5.46
C VAL A 271 -14.67 7.56 4.45
N ASN A 272 -13.93 7.68 3.34
CA ASN A 272 -14.20 8.67 2.29
C ASN A 272 -15.10 8.14 1.16
N GLY A 273 -15.30 6.82 1.11
CA GLY A 273 -16.05 6.16 0.05
C GLY A 273 -15.13 5.66 -1.06
N TYR A 274 -15.65 4.76 -1.89
CA TYR A 274 -14.88 4.11 -2.96
C TYR A 274 -14.77 4.92 -4.28
N GLN A 275 -15.38 6.11 -4.31
CA GLN A 275 -15.61 6.85 -5.55
C GLN A 275 -14.31 7.36 -6.16
N ASP A 276 -13.40 7.86 -5.33
CA ASP A 276 -12.10 8.35 -5.78
C ASP A 276 -11.18 7.23 -6.24
N GLU A 277 -11.23 6.02 -5.66
CA GLU A 277 -10.44 4.89 -6.17
C GLU A 277 -10.86 4.47 -7.57
N LEU A 278 -12.15 4.55 -7.91
CA LEU A 278 -12.62 4.27 -9.27
C LEU A 278 -12.06 5.29 -10.26
N LEU A 279 -12.06 6.58 -9.91
CA LEU A 279 -11.47 7.64 -10.75
C LEU A 279 -9.95 7.51 -10.84
N TRP A 280 -9.29 7.22 -9.73
CA TRP A 280 -7.86 6.99 -9.60
C TRP A 280 -7.38 5.81 -10.45
N ALA A 281 -8.06 4.67 -10.35
CA ALA A 281 -7.79 3.48 -11.15
C ALA A 281 -8.01 3.75 -12.64
N ALA A 282 -9.09 4.45 -13.01
CA ALA A 282 -9.33 4.84 -14.39
C ALA A 282 -8.21 5.76 -14.93
N ALA A 283 -7.74 6.72 -14.13
CA ALA A 283 -6.65 7.61 -14.52
C ALA A 283 -5.33 6.86 -14.76
N TRP A 284 -4.98 5.92 -13.87
CA TRP A 284 -3.81 5.05 -14.08
C TRP A 284 -3.96 4.11 -15.26
N LEU A 285 -5.12 3.50 -15.45
CA LEU A 285 -5.40 2.65 -16.60
C LEU A 285 -5.34 3.43 -17.91
N HIS A 286 -5.82 4.68 -17.94
CA HIS A 286 -5.67 5.56 -19.08
C HIS A 286 -4.19 5.85 -19.35
N LYS A 287 -3.42 6.25 -18.33
CA LYS A 287 -1.98 6.54 -18.46
C LYS A 287 -1.19 5.31 -18.95
N ALA A 288 -1.53 4.12 -18.48
CA ALA A 288 -0.85 2.87 -18.82
C ALA A 288 -1.26 2.32 -20.19
N SER A 289 -2.56 2.30 -20.52
CA SER A 289 -3.06 1.66 -21.74
C SER A 289 -3.18 2.62 -22.93
N ARG A 290 -3.26 3.93 -22.69
CA ARG A 290 -3.63 4.97 -23.66
C ARG A 290 -5.01 4.77 -24.30
N LYS A 291 -5.87 3.90 -23.74
CA LYS A 291 -7.24 3.69 -24.23
C LYS A 291 -8.13 4.86 -23.83
N ARG A 292 -8.89 5.39 -24.81
CA ARG A 292 -9.82 6.50 -24.62
C ARG A 292 -10.97 6.16 -23.67
N THR A 293 -11.39 4.90 -23.62
CA THR A 293 -12.48 4.41 -22.76
C THR A 293 -12.31 4.79 -21.28
N TYR A 294 -11.08 4.82 -20.76
CA TYR A 294 -10.83 5.21 -19.36
C TYR A 294 -10.89 6.73 -19.16
N ARG A 295 -10.49 7.52 -20.16
CA ARG A 295 -10.69 8.98 -20.15
C ARG A 295 -12.17 9.31 -20.22
N GLU A 296 -12.91 8.65 -21.10
CA GLU A 296 -14.38 8.79 -21.21
C GLU A 296 -15.08 8.37 -19.92
N TYR A 297 -14.60 7.31 -19.25
CA TYR A 297 -15.09 6.92 -17.93
C TYR A 297 -14.91 8.04 -16.90
N ILE A 298 -13.73 8.67 -16.83
CA ILE A 298 -13.48 9.78 -15.89
C ILE A 298 -14.45 10.94 -16.17
N VAL A 299 -14.49 11.43 -17.41
CA VAL A 299 -15.37 12.56 -17.79
C VAL A 299 -16.84 12.25 -17.52
N LYS A 300 -17.30 11.04 -17.82
CA LYS A 300 -18.70 10.63 -17.57
C LYS A 300 -19.04 10.58 -16.08
N ASN A 301 -18.08 10.21 -15.24
CA ASN A 301 -18.32 9.93 -13.83
C ASN A 301 -17.79 11.02 -12.88
N GLU A 302 -17.13 12.07 -13.36
CA GLU A 302 -16.46 13.07 -12.51
C GLU A 302 -17.41 13.73 -11.50
N VAL A 303 -18.65 14.03 -11.90
CA VAL A 303 -19.65 14.61 -11.00
C VAL A 303 -20.22 13.57 -10.04
N VAL A 304 -20.56 12.38 -10.55
CA VAL A 304 -21.22 11.31 -9.78
C VAL A 304 -20.27 10.68 -8.76
N LEU A 305 -18.97 10.65 -9.08
CA LEU A 305 -17.90 10.14 -8.22
C LEU A 305 -17.17 11.28 -7.48
N ARG A 306 -17.78 12.47 -7.39
CA ARG A 306 -17.33 13.58 -6.54
C ARG A 306 -15.90 14.07 -6.80
N ALA A 307 -15.43 14.01 -8.05
CA ALA A 307 -14.09 14.46 -8.44
C ALA A 307 -13.78 15.93 -8.11
N GLY A 308 -14.82 16.76 -7.96
CA GLY A 308 -14.71 18.17 -7.61
C GLY A 308 -14.57 18.45 -6.11
N ASP A 309 -14.61 17.41 -5.26
CA ASP A 309 -14.45 17.60 -3.81
C ASP A 309 -13.01 18.04 -3.50
N THR A 310 -12.88 19.26 -2.98
CA THR A 310 -11.60 19.81 -2.53
C THR A 310 -11.26 19.25 -1.16
N ILE A 311 -10.58 18.11 -1.14
CA ILE A 311 -10.06 17.51 0.08
C ILE A 311 -8.55 17.75 0.14
N ASN A 312 -8.08 18.38 1.23
CA ASN A 312 -6.67 18.74 1.43
C ASN A 312 -5.79 17.56 1.88
N GLU A 313 -6.27 16.33 1.69
CA GLU A 313 -5.62 15.10 2.11
C GLU A 313 -5.35 14.20 0.91
N PHE A 314 -4.15 13.61 0.89
CA PHE A 314 -3.78 12.56 -0.04
C PHE A 314 -3.17 11.42 0.76
N GLY A 315 -3.78 10.25 0.69
CA GLY A 315 -3.38 9.11 1.52
C GLY A 315 -3.99 7.81 1.04
N TRP A 316 -3.80 6.77 1.86
CA TRP A 316 -4.28 5.42 1.55
C TRP A 316 -5.80 5.35 1.45
N ASP A 317 -6.54 6.31 2.00
CA ASP A 317 -8.01 6.40 1.92
C ASP A 317 -8.49 7.48 0.93
N ASN A 318 -7.80 8.62 0.77
CA ASN A 318 -8.24 9.71 -0.13
C ASN A 318 -7.30 10.00 -1.30
N LYS A 319 -7.82 9.96 -2.53
CA LYS A 319 -7.03 10.03 -3.79
C LYS A 319 -7.31 11.31 -4.58
N HIS A 320 -8.21 12.20 -4.13
CA HIS A 320 -8.66 13.38 -4.89
C HIS A 320 -7.50 14.27 -5.36
N ALA A 321 -6.58 14.64 -4.46
CA ALA A 321 -5.43 15.46 -4.84
C ALA A 321 -4.51 14.75 -5.86
N GLY A 322 -4.30 13.43 -5.70
CA GLY A 322 -3.53 12.61 -6.64
C GLY A 322 -4.18 12.56 -8.03
N ILE A 323 -5.51 12.39 -8.09
CA ILE A 323 -6.30 12.39 -9.32
C ILE A 323 -6.14 13.71 -10.06
N ASN A 324 -6.27 14.84 -9.37
CA ASN A 324 -6.12 16.18 -9.96
C ASN A 324 -4.74 16.38 -10.59
N VAL A 325 -3.67 15.96 -9.90
CA VAL A 325 -2.30 16.02 -10.44
C VAL A 325 -2.12 15.05 -11.61
N LEU A 326 -2.68 13.84 -11.55
CA LEU A 326 -2.50 12.83 -12.59
C LEU A 326 -3.24 13.21 -13.88
N ILE A 327 -4.46 13.70 -13.74
CA ILE A 327 -5.31 14.14 -14.85
C ILE A 327 -4.77 15.42 -15.48
N SER A 328 -4.31 16.41 -14.72
CA SER A 328 -3.74 17.65 -15.31
C SER A 328 -2.52 17.40 -16.21
N LYS A 329 -1.78 16.31 -15.98
CA LYS A 329 -0.66 15.86 -16.83
C LYS A 329 -1.11 15.14 -18.10
N VAL A 330 -2.37 14.73 -18.19
CA VAL A 330 -2.97 14.09 -19.36
C VAL A 330 -3.81 15.16 -20.06
N LYS A 331 -3.51 15.49 -21.32
CA LYS A 331 -4.42 16.35 -22.10
C LYS A 331 -5.79 15.65 -22.20
N LEU A 332 -6.74 16.07 -21.35
CA LEU A 332 -8.17 15.79 -21.47
C LEU A 332 -8.79 16.56 -22.65
#